data_AF-A0A7G6SIE0-F1
#
_entry.id   AF-A0A7G6SIE0-F1
#
_cell.length_a   1.000
_cell.length_b   1.000
_cell.length_c   1.000
_cell.angle_alpha   90.00
_cell.angle_beta   90.00
_cell.angle_gamma   90.00
#
_symmetry.space_group_name_H-M   'P 1'
#
loop_
_entity.id
_entity.type
_entity.pdbx_description
1 polymer ?
#
loop_
_entity_poly.entity_id
_entity_poly.type
_entity_poly.pdbx_seq_one_letter_code
_entity_poly.pdbx_strand_id
1 'polypeptide(L)'
;MPQQASMAFALPGGETSKPSRKRPIDLVHLTRETFGNRALETEILSLFSRQICTIVDRLLQANVDERVRLAKSLKGSARAIGAFRVADMAETIERSPSDTKHVHELRFEIDDVRDYIAAITR
;
A
#
# COMPACT_ATOMS: atom_id res chain seq x y z
N MET A 1 2.06 43.71 -17.51
CA MET A 1 1.85 42.78 -16.36
C MET A 1 0.51 43.11 -15.71
N PRO A 2 -0.56 42.36 -15.96
CA PRO A 2 -1.78 42.46 -15.17
C PRO A 2 -1.87 41.27 -14.19
N GLN A 3 -1.82 41.58 -12.90
CA GLN A 3 -2.32 40.73 -11.83
C GLN A 3 -3.84 40.89 -11.78
N GLN A 4 -4.56 39.77 -11.91
CA GLN A 4 -6.01 39.72 -11.76
C GLN A 4 -6.32 38.95 -10.47
N ALA A 5 -7.06 39.63 -9.60
CA ALA A 5 -7.45 39.15 -8.29
C ALA A 5 -8.68 38.22 -8.34
N SER A 6 -8.78 37.41 -7.28
CA SER A 6 -10.00 36.94 -6.63
C SER A 6 -10.84 35.89 -7.36
N MET A 7 -10.97 34.71 -6.77
CA MET A 7 -12.26 34.21 -6.28
C MET A 7 -12.06 33.23 -5.13
N ALA A 8 -12.73 33.53 -4.03
CA ALA A 8 -12.90 32.66 -2.88
C ALA A 8 -13.68 31.40 -3.30
N PHE A 9 -13.14 30.23 -2.97
CA PHE A 9 -13.94 29.01 -2.88
C PHE A 9 -13.91 28.56 -1.43
N ALA A 10 -14.79 29.17 -0.64
CA ALA A 10 -15.19 28.67 0.66
C ALA A 10 -16.00 27.39 0.44
N LEU A 11 -15.36 26.25 0.66
CA LEU A 11 -16.02 25.03 1.08
C LEU A 11 -15.25 24.50 2.29
N PRO A 12 -15.76 24.66 3.52
CA PRO A 12 -15.32 23.84 4.63
C PRO A 12 -16.01 22.48 4.46
N GLY A 13 -15.54 21.70 3.49
CA GLY A 13 -15.82 20.27 3.38
C GLY A 13 -15.02 19.55 4.46
N GLY A 14 -15.46 19.70 5.71
CA GLY A 14 -14.92 19.06 6.89
C GLY A 14 -15.18 17.56 6.87
N GLU A 15 -14.40 16.84 6.07
CA GLU A 15 -14.07 15.46 6.32
C GLU A 15 -12.64 15.23 5.83
N THR A 16 -11.69 15.76 6.60
CA THR A 16 -10.47 14.99 6.82
C THR A 16 -10.91 13.73 7.55
N SER A 17 -11.49 12.78 6.80
CA SER A 17 -11.56 11.39 7.19
C SER A 17 -10.14 11.05 7.58
N LYS A 18 -9.86 11.08 8.90
CA LYS A 18 -8.63 10.56 9.46
C LYS A 18 -8.50 9.21 8.76
N PRO A 19 -7.48 8.97 7.92
CA PRO A 19 -7.32 7.64 7.34
C PRO A 19 -7.28 6.75 8.56
N SER A 20 -8.25 5.83 8.66
CA SER A 20 -8.32 4.92 9.78
C SER A 20 -6.96 4.24 9.82
N ARG A 21 -6.07 4.71 10.71
CA ARG A 21 -4.71 4.17 10.90
C ARG A 21 -4.73 2.71 11.39
N LYS A 22 -5.90 2.07 11.36
CA LYS A 22 -6.19 0.69 11.69
C LYS A 22 -6.55 -0.17 10.48
N ARG A 23 -6.80 0.40 9.29
CA ARG A 23 -7.13 -0.39 8.11
C ARG A 23 -5.83 -0.71 7.35
N PRO A 24 -5.57 -1.99 7.00
CA PRO A 24 -4.35 -2.38 6.30
C PRO A 24 -4.24 -1.77 4.90
N ILE A 25 -5.38 -1.38 4.30
CA ILE A 25 -5.46 -0.71 2.99
C ILE A 25 -6.30 0.57 3.10
N ASP A 26 -5.77 1.67 2.58
CA ASP A 26 -6.51 2.92 2.39
C ASP A 26 -7.38 2.86 1.12
N LEU A 27 -8.65 2.50 1.30
CA LEU A 27 -9.62 2.44 0.21
C LEU A 27 -9.92 3.81 -0.40
N VAL A 28 -9.76 4.91 0.34
CA VAL A 28 -9.95 6.26 -0.21
C VAL A 28 -8.83 6.58 -1.18
N HIS A 29 -7.60 6.18 -0.86
CA HIS A 29 -6.47 6.27 -1.78
C HIS A 29 -6.74 5.43 -3.04
N LEU A 30 -7.14 4.16 -2.87
CA LEU A 30 -7.41 3.28 -4.00
C LEU A 30 -8.51 3.83 -4.92
N THR A 31 -9.63 4.30 -4.36
CA THR A 31 -10.74 4.91 -5.13
C THR A 31 -10.29 6.16 -5.90
N ARG A 32 -9.34 6.93 -5.38
CA ARG A 32 -8.77 8.08 -6.12
C ARG A 32 -7.92 7.63 -7.29
N GLU A 33 -7.07 6.63 -7.10
CA GLU A 33 -6.20 6.09 -8.15
C GLU A 33 -6.99 5.38 -9.27
N THR A 34 -8.13 4.78 -8.95
CA THR A 34 -9.00 4.09 -9.92
C THR A 34 -10.13 4.96 -10.47
N PHE A 35 -10.17 6.25 -10.13
CA PHE A 35 -11.25 7.18 -10.48
C PHE A 35 -12.65 6.67 -10.10
N GLY A 36 -12.74 5.90 -9.01
CA GLY A 36 -13.99 5.32 -8.50
C GLY A 36 -14.48 4.05 -9.20
N ASN A 37 -13.66 3.44 -10.08
CA ASN A 37 -14.03 2.21 -10.76
C ASN A 37 -13.86 0.98 -9.84
N ARG A 38 -14.97 0.51 -9.26
CA ARG A 38 -15.00 -0.66 -8.36
C ARG A 38 -14.48 -1.96 -8.98
N ALA A 39 -14.68 -2.18 -10.28
CA ALA A 39 -14.18 -3.38 -10.95
C ALA A 39 -12.65 -3.35 -11.01
N LEU A 40 -12.08 -2.19 -11.35
CA LEU A 40 -10.63 -1.97 -11.37
C LEU A 40 -10.02 -2.06 -9.97
N GLU A 41 -10.67 -1.47 -8.95
CA GLU A 41 -10.24 -1.61 -7.54
C GLU A 41 -10.12 -3.09 -7.14
N THR A 42 -11.15 -3.88 -7.43
CA THR A 42 -11.19 -5.32 -7.11
C THR A 42 -10.12 -6.10 -7.86
N GLU A 43 -9.91 -5.79 -9.13
CA GLU A 43 -8.88 -6.41 -9.96
C GLU A 43 -7.47 -6.12 -9.42
N ILE A 44 -7.17 -4.86 -9.11
CA ILE A 44 -5.89 -4.42 -8.55
C ILE A 44 -5.64 -5.09 -7.19
N LEU A 45 -6.65 -5.12 -6.31
CA LEU A 45 -6.54 -5.78 -5.00
C LEU A 45 -6.30 -7.29 -5.14
N SER A 46 -6.98 -7.94 -6.08
CA SER A 46 -6.80 -9.36 -6.37
C SER A 46 -5.41 -9.66 -6.94
N LEU A 47 -4.90 -8.81 -7.83
CA LEU A 47 -3.55 -8.92 -8.38
C LEU A 47 -2.49 -8.72 -7.30
N PHE A 48 -2.66 -7.69 -6.47
CA PHE A 48 -1.76 -7.41 -5.36
C PHE A 48 -1.70 -8.57 -4.36
N SER A 49 -2.85 -9.12 -3.97
CA SER A 49 -2.96 -10.27 -3.06
C SER A 49 -2.19 -11.51 -3.56
N ARG A 50 -2.17 -11.76 -4.88
CA ARG A 50 -1.37 -12.84 -5.47
C ARG A 50 0.13 -12.51 -5.51
N GLN A 51 0.46 -11.28 -5.91
CA GLN A 51 1.84 -10.83 -6.06
C GLN A 51 2.57 -10.82 -4.72
N ILE A 52 1.91 -10.37 -3.66
CA ILE A 52 2.52 -10.16 -2.36
C ILE A 52 2.96 -11.47 -1.68
N CYS A 53 2.18 -12.56 -1.79
CA CYS A 53 2.59 -13.88 -1.31
C CYS A 53 3.91 -14.31 -1.96
N THR A 54 3.98 -14.20 -3.28
CA THR A 54 5.16 -14.62 -4.06
C THR A 54 6.40 -13.81 -3.65
N ILE A 55 6.23 -12.50 -3.38
CA ILE A 55 7.32 -11.64 -2.94
C ILE A 55 7.81 -12.04 -1.53
N VAL A 56 6.91 -12.32 -0.59
CA VAL A 56 7.27 -12.70 0.78
C VAL A 56 8.00 -14.03 0.84
N ASP A 57 7.50 -15.04 0.13
CA ASP A 57 8.16 -16.34 0.05
C ASP A 57 9.58 -16.20 -0.52
N ARG A 58 9.74 -15.34 -1.52
CA ARG A 58 11.06 -15.01 -2.08
C ARG A 58 11.93 -14.23 -1.10
N LEU A 59 11.39 -13.26 -0.36
CA LEU A 59 12.15 -12.47 0.62
C LEU A 59 12.83 -13.33 1.69
N LEU A 60 12.19 -14.44 2.09
CA LEU A 60 12.75 -15.38 3.07
C LEU A 60 13.99 -16.12 2.55
N GLN A 61 13.99 -16.50 1.27
CA GLN A 61 15.07 -17.26 0.63
C GLN A 61 16.10 -16.38 -0.09
N ALA A 62 15.78 -15.10 -0.31
CA ALA A 62 16.58 -14.16 -1.08
C ALA A 62 17.84 -13.72 -0.33
N ASN A 63 18.89 -13.46 -1.11
CA ASN A 63 20.13 -12.85 -0.65
C ASN A 63 19.92 -11.34 -0.36
N VAL A 64 20.88 -10.69 0.27
CA VAL A 64 20.80 -9.26 0.66
C VAL A 64 20.40 -8.35 -0.51
N ASP A 65 21.06 -8.47 -1.67
CA ASP A 65 20.75 -7.68 -2.87
C ASP A 65 19.35 -7.95 -3.43
N GLU A 66 18.93 -9.22 -3.42
CA GLU A 66 17.60 -9.61 -3.89
C GLU A 66 16.52 -9.12 -2.94
N ARG A 67 16.77 -9.14 -1.63
CA ARG A 67 15.84 -8.59 -0.62
C ARG A 67 15.61 -7.11 -0.84
N VAL A 68 16.66 -6.33 -1.10
CA VAL A 68 16.53 -4.90 -1.41
C VAL A 68 15.65 -4.69 -2.65
N ARG A 69 15.88 -5.47 -3.73
CA ARG A 69 15.07 -5.36 -4.96
C ARG A 69 13.60 -5.74 -4.73
N LEU A 70 13.36 -6.85 -4.04
CA LEU A 70 12.01 -7.33 -3.71
C LEU A 70 11.27 -6.35 -2.80
N ALA A 71 11.94 -5.85 -1.76
CA ALA A 71 11.39 -4.86 -0.85
C ALA A 71 11.04 -3.55 -1.57
N LYS A 72 11.92 -3.07 -2.46
CA LYS A 72 11.66 -1.88 -3.28
C LYS A 72 10.45 -2.06 -4.21
N SER A 73 10.33 -3.24 -4.83
CA SER A 73 9.17 -3.57 -5.67
C SER A 73 7.88 -3.63 -4.84
N LEU A 74 7.92 -4.30 -3.69
CA LEU A 74 6.79 -4.40 -2.77
C LEU A 74 6.33 -3.02 -2.29
N LYS A 75 7.27 -2.17 -1.89
CA LYS A 75 7.01 -0.79 -1.48
C LYS A 75 6.27 0.00 -2.56
N GLY A 76 6.70 -0.13 -3.82
CA GLY A 76 6.06 0.51 -4.96
C GLY A 76 4.60 0.06 -5.14
N SER A 77 4.39 -1.26 -5.21
CA SER A 77 3.05 -1.84 -5.36
C SER A 77 2.14 -1.51 -4.18
N ALA A 78 2.65 -1.58 -2.95
CA ALA A 78 1.89 -1.31 -1.73
C ALA A 78 1.46 0.17 -1.64
N ARG A 79 2.33 1.12 -2.04
CA ARG A 79 1.96 2.54 -2.11
C ARG A 79 0.87 2.80 -3.14
N ALA A 80 0.95 2.18 -4.32
CA ALA A 80 -0.03 2.37 -5.40
C ALA A 80 -1.45 1.95 -5.02
N ILE A 81 -1.60 0.96 -4.13
CA ILE A 81 -2.91 0.49 -3.69
C ILE A 81 -3.37 1.06 -2.33
N GLY A 82 -2.53 1.89 -1.70
CA GLY A 82 -2.82 2.46 -0.36
C GLY A 82 -2.50 1.54 0.82
N ALA A 83 -1.75 0.45 0.62
CA ALA A 83 -1.24 -0.42 1.68
C ALA A 83 0.01 0.20 2.35
N PHE A 84 -0.14 1.39 2.94
CA PHE A 84 0.98 2.18 3.44
C PHE A 84 1.79 1.50 4.54
N ARG A 85 1.15 0.66 5.39
CA ARG A 85 1.85 -0.09 6.44
C ARG A 85 2.83 -1.11 5.86
N VAL A 86 2.39 -1.88 4.87
CA VAL A 86 3.26 -2.81 4.12
C VAL A 86 4.39 -2.04 3.43
N ALA A 87 4.10 -0.88 2.85
CA ALA A 87 5.14 -0.06 2.22
C ALA A 87 6.20 0.46 3.19
N ASP A 88 5.79 0.81 4.42
CA ASP A 88 6.70 1.25 5.49
C ASP A 88 7.62 0.11 5.94
N MET A 89 7.04 -1.06 6.22
CA MET A 89 7.80 -2.26 6.59
C MET A 89 8.75 -2.72 5.47
N ALA A 90 8.30 -2.64 4.21
CA ALA A 90 9.15 -2.90 3.05
C ALA A 90 10.32 -1.90 2.97
N GLU A 91 10.12 -0.62 3.33
CA GLU A 91 11.21 0.34 3.41
C GLU A 91 12.20 -0.01 4.53
N THR A 92 11.72 -0.50 5.67
CA THR A 92 12.60 -1.00 6.75
C THR A 92 13.47 -2.17 6.28
N ILE A 93 12.88 -3.13 5.55
CA ILE A 93 13.62 -4.26 4.94
C ILE A 93 14.63 -3.76 3.91
N GLU A 94 14.27 -2.76 3.09
CA GLU A 94 15.19 -2.15 2.12
C GLU A 94 16.40 -1.48 2.81
N ARG A 95 16.18 -0.82 3.95
CA ARG A 95 17.23 -0.19 4.77
C ARG A 95 18.06 -1.18 5.58
N SER A 96 17.47 -2.31 5.98
CA SER A 96 18.10 -3.33 6.83
C SER A 96 17.86 -4.74 6.28
N PRO A 97 18.36 -5.06 5.07
CA PRO A 97 18.08 -6.33 4.38
C PRO A 97 18.70 -7.57 5.05
N SER A 98 19.67 -7.35 5.94
CA SER A 98 20.31 -8.43 6.73
C SER A 98 19.44 -8.91 7.89
N ASP A 99 18.47 -8.10 8.33
CA ASP A 99 17.63 -8.45 9.48
C ASP A 99 16.36 -9.17 9.01
N THR A 100 16.33 -10.49 9.25
CA THR A 100 15.20 -11.36 8.89
C THR A 100 13.97 -11.12 9.76
N LYS A 101 14.08 -10.46 10.92
CA LYS A 101 12.92 -10.20 11.79
C LYS A 101 11.89 -9.34 11.10
N HIS A 102 12.32 -8.31 10.36
CA HIS A 102 11.42 -7.46 9.59
C HIS A 102 10.66 -8.25 8.51
N VAL A 103 11.29 -9.28 7.92
CA VAL A 103 10.63 -10.16 6.94
C VAL A 103 9.57 -11.03 7.61
N HIS A 104 9.82 -11.52 8.82
CA HIS A 104 8.84 -12.26 9.61
C HIS A 104 7.67 -11.38 10.05
N GLU A 105 7.93 -10.15 10.53
CA GLU A 105 6.88 -9.20 10.88
C GLU A 105 6.03 -8.82 9.67
N LEU A 106 6.68 -8.57 8.52
CA LEU A 106 6.02 -8.24 7.27
C LEU A 106 5.03 -9.34 6.86
N ARG A 107 5.37 -10.61 7.09
CA ARG A 107 4.48 -11.74 6.78
C ARG A 107 3.14 -11.66 7.52
N PHE A 108 3.15 -11.33 8.82
CA PHE A 108 1.93 -11.20 9.60
C PHE A 108 1.05 -10.05 9.10
N GLU A 109 1.66 -8.91 8.78
CA GLU A 109 0.93 -7.77 8.21
C GLU A 109 0.32 -8.12 6.85
N ILE A 110 1.01 -8.93 6.05
CA ILE A 110 0.52 -9.35 4.73
C ILE A 110 -0.65 -10.31 4.84
N ASP A 111 -0.64 -11.20 5.82
CA ASP A 111 -1.80 -12.06 6.08
C ASP A 111 -3.03 -11.23 6.50
N ASP A 112 -2.85 -10.19 7.33
CA ASP A 112 -3.93 -9.24 7.67
C ASP A 112 -4.46 -8.48 6.44
N VAL A 113 -3.56 -7.98 5.59
CA VAL A 113 -3.91 -7.32 4.33
C VAL A 113 -4.69 -8.25 3.41
N ARG A 114 -4.30 -9.52 3.33
CA ARG A 114 -4.97 -10.53 2.48
C ARG A 114 -6.35 -10.89 3.00
N ASP A 115 -6.50 -11.08 4.32
CA ASP A 115 -7.80 -11.32 4.94
C ASP A 115 -8.73 -10.13 4.69
N TYR A 116 -8.22 -8.91 4.84
CA TYR A 116 -8.95 -7.69 4.55
C TYR A 116 -9.37 -7.61 3.08
N ILE A 117 -8.48 -7.90 2.13
CA ILE A 117 -8.83 -7.98 0.70
C ILE A 117 -9.93 -9.00 0.48
N ALA A 118 -9.79 -10.22 1.02
CA ALA A 118 -10.77 -11.27 0.87
C ALA A 118 -12.13 -10.92 1.49
N ALA A 119 -12.16 -10.11 2.54
CA ALA A 119 -13.38 -9.62 3.16
C ALA A 119 -14.11 -8.56 2.30
N ILE A 120 -13.38 -7.72 1.57
CA ILE A 120 -13.97 -6.64 0.75
C ILE A 120 -14.26 -7.04 -0.71
N THR A 121 -13.60 -8.08 -1.23
CA THR A 121 -13.82 -8.59 -2.58
C THR A 121 -14.80 -9.78 -2.63
N ARG A 122 -15.44 -10.10 -1.49
CA ARG A 122 -16.44 -11.17 -1.39
C ARG A 122 -17.81 -10.72 -1.87
#